data_AF-A0A6B2PW72-F1
#
_entry.id   AF-A0A6B2PW72-F1
#
_cell.length_a   1.000
_cell.length_b   1.000
_cell.length_c   1.000
_cell.angle_alpha   90.00
_cell.angle_beta   90.00
_cell.angle_gamma   90.00
#
_symmetry.space_group_name_H-M   'P 1'
#
loop_
_entity.id
_entity.type
_entity.pdbx_description
1 polymer ?
#
loop_
_entity_poly.entity_id
_entity_poly.type
_entity_poly.pdbx_seq_one_letter_code
_entity_poly.pdbx_strand_id
1 'polypeptide(L)'
;KNTFAGLMLGVLNFSNIALYVKAHILLKDSPAIVFASMNILVVLLGIVCGVVLYKEKLKLPTILGTILGISGLVCLALAMK
;
A
#
# COMPACT_ATOMS: atom_id res chain seq x y z
N LYS A 1 -22.91 6.30 17.69
CA LYS A 1 -23.42 5.44 16.59
C LYS A 1 -22.33 5.01 15.57
N ASN A 2 -21.11 5.58 15.60
CA ASN A 2 -20.01 5.16 14.70
C ASN A 2 -18.87 4.39 15.41
N THR A 3 -19.08 3.96 16.65
CA THR A 3 -18.05 3.25 17.44
C THR A 3 -17.57 1.96 16.79
N PHE A 4 -18.46 1.23 16.11
CA PHE A 4 -18.08 0.02 15.38
C PHE A 4 -17.19 0.30 14.16
N ALA A 5 -17.52 1.32 13.37
CA ALA A 5 -16.71 1.74 12.22
C ALA A 5 -15.35 2.29 12.68
N GLY A 6 -15.32 3.05 13.78
CA GLY A 6 -14.07 3.52 14.39
C GLY A 6 -13.19 2.37 14.90
N LEU A 7 -13.79 1.36 15.52
CA LEU A 7 -13.07 0.17 15.98
C LEU A 7 -12.47 -0.62 14.81
N MET A 8 -13.25 -0.84 13.75
CA MET A 8 -12.78 -1.50 12.52
C MET A 8 -11.60 -0.74 11.88
N LEU A 9 -11.71 0.59 11.74
CA LEU A 9 -10.62 1.42 11.22
C LEU A 9 -9.38 1.40 12.12
N GLY A 10 -9.58 1.37 13.45
CA GLY A 10 -8.51 1.24 14.42
C GLY A 10 -7.75 -0.09 14.30
N VAL A 11 -8.48 -1.21 14.19
CA VAL A 11 -7.89 -2.55 14.00
C VAL A 11 -7.12 -2.62 12.68
N LEU A 12 -7.67 -2.07 11.59
CA LEU A 12 -6.99 -2.00 10.30
C LEU A 12 -5.68 -1.20 10.37
N ASN A 13 -5.70 -0.02 10.99
CA ASN A 13 -4.49 0.79 11.17
C ASN A 13 -3.46 0.10 12.07
N PHE A 14 -3.89 -0.51 13.17
CA PHE A 14 -2.99 -1.23 14.06
C PHE A 14 -2.33 -2.41 13.34
N SER A 15 -3.11 -3.18 12.57
CA SER A 15 -2.60 -4.29 11.76
C SER A 15 -1.59 -3.81 10.72
N ASN A 16 -1.86 -2.67 10.08
CA ASN A 16 -0.96 -2.04 9.12
C ASN A 16 0.41 -1.71 9.74
N ILE A 17 0.42 -1.12 10.93
CA ILE A 17 1.66 -0.78 11.67
C ILE A 17 2.37 -2.04 12.16
N ALA A 18 1.63 -3.00 12.72
CA ALA A 18 2.21 -4.24 13.24
C ALA A 18 2.90 -5.06 12.14
N LEU A 19 2.28 -5.17 10.97
CA LEU A 19 2.86 -5.80 9.78
C LEU A 19 4.07 -5.02 9.26
N TYR A 20 3.99 -3.69 9.24
CA TYR A 20 5.10 -2.83 8.84
C TYR A 20 6.36 -3.02 9.70
N VAL A 21 6.18 -3.08 11.02
CA VAL A 21 7.28 -3.35 11.97
C VAL A 21 7.82 -4.76 11.77
N LYS A 22 6.95 -5.77 11.64
CA LYS A 22 7.39 -7.14 11.34
C LYS A 22 8.18 -7.23 10.04
N ALA A 23 7.75 -6.55 8.98
CA ALA A 23 8.45 -6.54 7.70
C ALA A 23 9.83 -5.90 7.81
N HIS A 24 9.99 -4.80 8.55
CA HIS A 24 11.30 -4.20 8.84
C HIS A 24 12.22 -5.14 9.65
N ILE A 25 11.66 -5.99 10.51
CA ILE A 25 12.43 -6.98 11.28
C ILE A 25 12.85 -8.17 10.41
N LEU A 26 12.05 -8.55 9.40
CA LEU A 26 12.38 -9.65 8.48
C LEU A 26 13.33 -9.20 7.36
N LEU A 27 13.16 -7.98 6.83
CA LEU A 27 13.98 -7.38 5.78
C LEU A 27 14.88 -6.28 6.36
N LYS A 28 15.66 -6.59 7.40
CA LYS A 28 16.54 -5.63 8.07
C LYS A 28 17.59 -5.03 7.12
N ASP A 29 18.04 -5.83 6.15
CA ASP A 29 19.06 -5.46 5.19
C ASP A 29 18.51 -4.61 4.03
N SER A 30 17.19 -4.45 3.91
CA SER A 30 16.55 -3.72 2.80
C SER A 30 15.31 -2.92 3.24
N PRO A 31 15.46 -1.96 4.18
CA PRO A 31 14.34 -1.17 4.70
C PRO A 31 13.65 -0.33 3.62
N ALA A 32 14.38 0.08 2.58
CA ALA A 32 13.83 0.84 1.47
C ALA A 32 12.77 0.05 0.67
N ILE A 33 12.92 -1.27 0.51
CA ILE A 33 11.89 -2.12 -0.13
C ILE A 33 10.63 -2.08 0.72
N VAL A 34 10.75 -2.27 2.03
CA VAL A 34 9.59 -2.30 2.94
C VAL A 34 8.81 -0.99 2.88
N PHE A 35 9.50 0.15 2.92
CA PHE A 35 8.88 1.47 2.79
C PHE A 35 8.17 1.68 1.45
N ALA A 36 8.84 1.32 0.34
CA ALA A 36 8.28 1.51 -0.99
C ALA A 36 7.09 0.58 -1.25
N SER A 37 7.20 -0.70 -0.85
CA SER A 37 6.12 -1.69 -0.93
C SER A 37 4.91 -1.25 -0.14
N MET A 38 5.11 -0.74 1.09
CA MET A 38 4.01 -0.30 1.93
C MET A 38 3.23 0.86 1.31
N ASN A 39 3.94 1.88 0.81
CA ASN A 39 3.31 3.04 0.17
C ASN A 39 2.57 2.66 -1.11
N ILE A 40 3.17 1.84 -1.99
CA ILE A 40 2.51 1.43 -3.22
C ILE A 40 1.25 0.60 -2.94
N LEU A 41 1.29 -0.25 -1.91
CA LEU A 41 0.17 -1.10 -1.53
C LEU A 41 -1.03 -0.26 -1.06
N VAL A 42 -0.79 0.77 -0.26
CA VAL A 42 -1.84 1.70 0.19
C VAL A 42 -2.48 2.42 -1.00
N VAL A 43 -1.68 2.88 -1.98
CA VAL A 43 -2.19 3.51 -3.20
C VAL A 43 -3.05 2.54 -4.02
N LEU A 44 -2.57 1.31 -4.24
CA LEU A 44 -3.31 0.27 -4.96
C LEU A 44 -4.64 -0.06 -4.28
N LEU A 45 -4.64 -0.26 -2.97
CA LEU A 45 -5.87 -0.51 -2.20
C LEU A 45 -6.82 0.68 -2.27
N GLY A 46 -6.32 1.91 -2.23
CA GLY A 46 -7.12 3.12 -2.41
C GLY A 46 -7.82 3.16 -3.78
N ILE A 47 -7.09 2.84 -4.86
CA ILE A 47 -7.65 2.77 -6.21
C ILE A 47 -8.72 1.67 -6.31
N VAL A 48 -8.44 0.47 -5.78
CA VAL A 48 -9.41 -0.64 -5.77
C VAL A 48 -10.65 -0.25 -4.99
N CYS A 49 -10.49 0.39 -3.82
CA CYS A 49 -11.60 0.85 -3.00
C CYS A 49 -12.43 1.92 -3.72
N GLY A 50 -11.78 2.86 -4.41
CA GLY A 50 -12.43 3.86 -5.29
C GLY A 50 -13.28 3.23 -6.40
N VAL A 51 -12.73 2.21 -7.07
CA VAL A 51 -13.44 1.50 -8.14
C VAL A 51 -14.57 0.62 -7.60
N VAL A 52 -14.38 -0.08 -6.48
CA VAL A 52 -15.36 -1.05 -5.95
C VAL A 52 -16.49 -0.35 -5.20
N LEU A 53 -16.17 0.55 -4.26
CA LEU A 53 -17.17 1.20 -3.42
C LEU A 53 -17.85 2.37 -4.12
N TYR A 54 -17.07 3.18 -4.85
CA TYR A 54 -17.55 4.41 -5.45
C TYR A 54 -17.78 4.28 -6.97
N LYS A 55 -17.44 3.14 -7.58
CA LYS A 55 -17.57 2.89 -9.03
C LYS A 55 -16.91 3.98 -9.87
N GLU A 56 -15.80 4.52 -9.37
CA GLU A 56 -15.06 5.57 -10.07
C GLU A 56 -14.49 5.06 -11.40
N LYS A 57 -14.59 5.90 -12.43
CA LYS A 57 -13.96 5.63 -13.72
C LYS A 57 -12.46 5.89 -13.58
N LEU A 58 -11.66 4.84 -13.77
CA LEU A 58 -10.21 4.96 -13.81
C LEU A 58 -9.79 5.86 -14.97
N LYS A 59 -9.10 6.96 -14.65
CA LYS A 59 -8.54 7.86 -15.64
C LYS A 59 -7.19 7.34 -16.10
N LEU A 60 -6.87 7.58 -17.37
CA LEU A 60 -5.59 7.20 -17.97
C LEU A 60 -4.35 7.62 -17.15
N PRO A 61 -4.29 8.84 -16.56
CA PRO A 61 -3.15 9.26 -15.74
C PRO A 61 -2.98 8.44 -14.46
N THR A 62 -4.07 8.02 -13.81
CA THR A 62 -4.02 7.19 -12.61
C THR A 62 -3.47 5.81 -12.93
N ILE A 63 -3.91 5.23 -14.05
CA ILE A 63 -3.41 3.93 -14.53
C ILE A 63 -1.91 4.03 -14.85
N LEU A 64 -1.52 5.04 -15.63
CA LEU A 64 -0.12 5.26 -15.99
C LEU A 64 0.76 5.49 -14.75
N GLY A 65 0.34 6.35 -13.83
CA GLY A 65 1.06 6.61 -12.58
C GLY A 65 1.19 5.36 -11.71
N THR A 66 0.14 4.53 -11.65
CA THR A 66 0.18 3.25 -10.92
C THR A 66 1.16 2.28 -11.55
N ILE A 67 1.15 2.15 -12.89
CA ILE A 67 2.09 1.30 -13.62
C ILE A 67 3.54 1.76 -13.41
N LEU A 68 3.81 3.07 -13.53
CA LEU A 68 5.14 3.63 -13.28
C LEU A 68 5.59 3.43 -11.82
N GLY A 69 4.68 3.58 -10.86
CA GLY A 69 4.99 3.36 -9.45
C GLY A 69 5.34 1.90 -9.15
N ILE A 70 4.59 0.96 -9.72
CA ILE A 70 4.87 -0.48 -9.58
C ILE A 70 6.20 -0.84 -10.26
N SER A 71 6.46 -0.33 -11.47
CA SER A 71 7.73 -0.61 -12.16
C SER A 71 8.94 -0.06 -11.40
N GLY A 72 8.81 1.13 -10.80
CA GLY A 72 9.81 1.69 -9.89
C GLY A 72 10.07 0.81 -8.67
N LEU A 73 9.01 0.31 -8.03
CA LEU A 73 9.16 -0.63 -6.91
C LEU A 73 9.85 -1.94 -7.32
N VAL A 74 9.50 -2.49 -8.49
CA VAL A 74 10.13 -3.71 -9.00
C VAL A 74 11.61 -3.48 -9.28
N CYS A 75 11.97 -2.36 -9.90
CA CYS A 75 13.36 -1.98 -10.15
C CYS A 75 14.14 -1.86 -8.83
N LEU A 76 13.54 -1.20 -7.83
CA LEU A 76 14.11 -1.07 -6.50
C LEU A 76 14.33 -2.43 -5.82
N ALA A 77 13.35 -3.33 -5.92
CA ALA A 77 13.45 -4.68 -5.36
C ALA A 77 14.53 -5.54 -6.04
N LEU A 78 14.72 -5.37 -7.36
CA LEU A 78 15.78 -6.06 -8.09
C LEU A 78 17.17 -5.50 -7.79
N ALA A 79 17.29 -4.20 -7.55
CA ALA A 79 18.57 -3.56 -7.24
C ALA A 79 19.09 -3.86 -5.82
N MET A 80 18.19 -4.20 -4.90
CA MET A 80 18.53 -4.55 -3.50
C MET A 80 18.65 -6.06 -3.26
N LYS A 81 18.46 -6.88 -4.30
CA LYS A 81 18.74 -8.32 -4.28
C LYS A 81 20.22 -8.57 -4.54
#